data_AF-A0A2D9U445-F1
#
_entry.id   AF-A0A2D9U445-F1
#
_cell.length_a   1.000
_cell.length_b   1.000
_cell.length_c   1.000
_cell.angle_alpha   90.00
_cell.angle_beta   90.00
_cell.angle_gamma   90.00
#
_symmetry.space_group_name_H-M   'P 1'
#
loop_
_entity.id
_entity.type
_entity.pdbx_description
1 polymer ?
#
loop_
_entity_poly.entity_id
_entity_poly.type
_entity_poly.pdbx_seq_one_letter_code
_entity_poly.pdbx_strand_id
1 'polypeptide(L)'
;MKCKATNVPSANQVDIPALKEKYRQERELRVRPEGQKQYVRPVDDFSESYEVDPHTPLQSRASIHEEIDALVLGGGWSGLLAGVNLKKAGVTDFRNIDHAGDFGGVWYWNRYPGVQCDNDAYCYLPMLEEMDYMPSKKYTDGYDIYDYMRSIADRFGLYEKALFHTMVTGMKWDQSIKRWR
;
A
#
# COMPACT_ATOMS: atom_id res chain seq x y z
N MET A 1 -4.92 -17.15 31.78
CA MET A 1 -6.38 -16.96 31.67
C MET A 1 -6.94 -18.13 30.86
N LYS A 2 -7.84 -18.98 31.39
CA LYS A 2 -8.48 -20.05 30.61
C LYS A 2 -9.67 -19.46 29.86
N CYS A 3 -9.54 -19.19 28.56
CA CYS A 3 -10.67 -18.80 27.73
C CYS A 3 -11.69 -19.95 27.71
N LYS A 4 -12.94 -19.68 28.05
CA LYS A 4 -14.03 -20.65 27.90
C LYS A 4 -14.31 -20.82 26.42
N ALA A 5 -14.65 -22.05 26.01
CA ALA A 5 -15.10 -22.29 24.65
C ALA A 5 -16.35 -21.44 24.37
N THR A 6 -16.39 -20.81 23.19
CA THR A 6 -17.57 -20.07 22.74
C THR A 6 -18.74 -21.04 22.61
N ASN A 7 -19.83 -20.80 23.32
CA ASN A 7 -21.05 -21.58 23.20
C ASN A 7 -21.78 -21.16 21.92
N VAL A 8 -21.59 -21.93 20.85
CA VAL A 8 -22.25 -21.69 19.55
C VAL A 8 -23.28 -22.80 19.27
N PRO A 9 -24.40 -22.49 18.61
CA PRO A 9 -25.36 -23.50 18.18
C PRO A 9 -24.70 -24.57 17.31
N SER A 10 -25.16 -25.82 17.39
CA SER A 10 -24.73 -26.86 16.46
C SER A 10 -25.21 -26.54 15.04
N ALA A 11 -24.55 -27.07 14.01
CA ALA A 11 -24.85 -26.74 12.61
C ALA A 11 -26.35 -26.97 12.25
N ASN A 12 -26.97 -27.99 12.85
CA ASN A 12 -28.38 -28.33 12.62
C ASN A 12 -29.37 -27.39 13.35
N GLN A 13 -28.88 -26.59 14.31
CA GLN A 13 -29.66 -25.58 15.03
C GLN A 13 -29.57 -24.20 14.39
N VAL A 14 -28.74 -24.03 13.36
CA VAL A 14 -28.60 -22.76 12.64
C VAL A 14 -29.66 -22.65 11.56
N ASP A 15 -30.57 -21.68 11.69
CA ASP A 15 -31.54 -21.34 10.65
C ASP A 15 -30.86 -20.49 9.55
N ILE A 16 -30.26 -21.19 8.59
CA ILE A 16 -29.59 -20.56 7.44
C ILE A 16 -30.55 -19.67 6.63
N PRO A 17 -31.79 -20.11 6.30
CA PRO A 17 -32.77 -19.24 5.65
C PRO A 17 -33.01 -17.91 6.39
N ALA A 18 -33.24 -17.94 7.70
CA ALA A 18 -33.46 -16.72 8.48
C ALA A 18 -32.22 -15.80 8.49
N LEU A 19 -31.01 -16.35 8.58
CA LEU A 19 -29.77 -15.57 8.48
C LEU A 19 -29.63 -14.87 7.13
N LYS A 20 -29.92 -15.58 6.03
CA LYS A 20 -29.91 -14.98 4.68
C LYS A 20 -30.93 -13.87 4.54
N GLU A 21 -32.12 -14.04 5.11
CA GLU A 21 -33.16 -13.01 5.10
C GLU A 21 -32.72 -11.78 5.90
N LYS A 22 -32.08 -11.97 7.06
CA LYS A 22 -31.50 -10.85 7.81
C LYS A 22 -30.41 -10.12 7.02
N TYR A 23 -29.53 -10.85 6.32
CA TYR A 23 -28.53 -10.24 5.43
C TYR A 23 -29.17 -9.43 4.31
N ARG A 24 -30.24 -9.95 3.69
CA ARG A 24 -31.00 -9.23 2.66
C ARG A 24 -31.58 -7.92 3.23
N GLN A 25 -32.25 -7.97 4.38
CA GLN A 25 -32.80 -6.78 5.03
C GLN A 25 -31.73 -5.72 5.31
N GLU A 26 -30.58 -6.11 5.88
CA GLU A 26 -29.48 -5.18 6.16
C GLU A 26 -28.83 -4.61 4.90
N ARG A 27 -28.76 -5.40 3.83
CA ARG A 27 -28.32 -4.94 2.50
C ARG A 27 -29.27 -3.86 1.97
N GLU A 28 -30.58 -4.13 1.94
CA GLU A 28 -31.57 -3.19 1.37
C GLU A 28 -31.56 -1.82 2.06
N LEU A 29 -31.23 -1.73 3.36
CA LEU A 29 -31.09 -0.45 4.07
C LEU A 29 -29.95 0.45 3.51
N ARG A 30 -28.93 -0.16 2.91
CA ARG A 30 -27.68 0.51 2.51
C ARG A 30 -27.44 0.50 1.00
N VAL A 31 -28.28 -0.18 0.22
CA VAL A 31 -28.22 -0.10 -1.24
C VAL A 31 -28.57 1.33 -1.65
N ARG A 32 -27.66 1.95 -2.42
CA ARG A 32 -27.79 3.30 -2.95
C ARG A 32 -27.88 3.20 -4.48
N PRO A 33 -28.99 3.60 -5.13
CA PRO A 33 -29.15 3.53 -6.59
C PRO A 33 -28.05 4.24 -7.38
N GLU A 34 -27.48 5.29 -6.81
CA GLU A 34 -26.38 6.09 -7.36
C GLU A 34 -25.02 5.35 -7.34
N GLY A 35 -24.90 4.24 -6.61
CA GLY A 35 -23.69 3.42 -6.57
C GLY A 35 -22.46 4.21 -6.14
N GLN A 36 -21.37 4.13 -6.90
CA GLN A 36 -20.12 4.84 -6.58
C GLN A 36 -20.24 6.37 -6.72
N LYS A 37 -21.29 6.89 -7.38
CA LYS A 37 -21.51 8.35 -7.51
C LYS A 37 -21.90 9.02 -6.20
N GLN A 38 -22.18 8.24 -5.15
CA GLN A 38 -22.40 8.77 -3.81
C GLN A 38 -21.12 9.35 -3.19
N TYR A 39 -19.95 8.95 -3.69
CA TYR A 39 -18.67 9.48 -3.26
C TYR A 39 -18.25 10.58 -4.22
N VAL A 40 -17.96 11.75 -3.67
CA VAL A 40 -17.33 12.84 -4.41
C VAL A 40 -15.85 12.85 -4.05
N ARG A 41 -14.99 13.15 -5.04
CA ARG A 41 -13.63 13.54 -4.69
C ARG A 41 -13.72 14.85 -3.91
N PRO A 42 -12.89 15.06 -2.89
CA PRO A 42 -12.77 16.36 -2.27
C PRO A 42 -12.49 17.40 -3.37
N VAL A 43 -13.32 18.44 -3.45
CA VAL A 43 -13.18 19.58 -4.37
C VAL A 43 -12.77 20.81 -3.58
N ASP A 44 -12.31 21.84 -4.28
CA ASP A 44 -11.92 23.14 -3.71
C ASP A 44 -10.83 23.00 -2.62
N ASP A 45 -11.03 23.58 -1.44
CA ASP A 45 -10.06 23.66 -0.33
C ASP A 45 -9.59 22.28 0.21
N PHE A 46 -10.23 21.18 -0.20
CA PHE A 46 -9.85 19.82 0.21
C PHE A 46 -9.20 19.01 -0.91
N SER A 47 -9.12 19.54 -2.13
CA SER A 47 -8.43 18.88 -3.26
C SER A 47 -6.97 18.56 -2.94
N GLU A 48 -6.32 19.43 -2.19
CA GLU A 48 -4.93 19.29 -1.75
C GLU A 48 -4.73 18.13 -0.75
N SER A 49 -5.78 17.62 -0.10
CA SER A 49 -5.61 16.65 1.00
C SER A 49 -5.06 15.29 0.56
N TYR A 50 -5.12 14.97 -0.74
CA TYR A 50 -4.58 13.73 -1.31
C TYR A 50 -3.28 13.98 -2.09
N GLU A 51 -3.06 15.20 -2.59
CA GLU A 51 -1.91 15.54 -3.42
C GLU A 51 -0.74 16.10 -2.61
N VAL A 52 -1.03 16.69 -1.44
CA VAL A 52 -0.03 17.28 -0.57
C VAL A 52 0.41 16.27 0.47
N ASP A 53 1.73 16.06 0.51
CA ASP A 53 2.39 15.26 1.52
C ASP A 53 2.42 15.99 2.88
N PRO A 54 1.70 15.51 3.91
CA PRO A 54 1.68 16.15 5.22
C PRO A 54 2.90 15.76 6.08
N HIS A 55 3.70 14.81 5.64
CA HIS A 55 4.76 14.19 6.43
C HIS A 55 6.14 14.71 6.05
N THR A 56 6.38 14.87 4.75
CA THR A 56 7.68 15.35 4.23
C THR A 56 7.46 16.58 3.35
N PRO A 57 8.11 17.72 3.66
CA PRO A 57 8.07 18.89 2.79
C PRO A 57 8.60 18.56 1.39
N LEU A 58 7.88 19.03 0.37
CA LEU A 58 8.29 18.91 -1.03
C LEU A 58 9.67 19.55 -1.24
N GLN A 59 10.61 18.79 -1.81
CA GLN A 59 11.87 19.33 -2.28
C GLN A 59 11.80 19.57 -3.79
N SER A 60 12.02 20.82 -4.20
CA SER A 60 12.04 21.17 -5.62
C SER A 60 13.20 20.48 -6.34
N ARG A 61 12.90 19.90 -7.50
CA ARG A 61 13.85 19.19 -8.37
C ARG A 61 13.60 19.58 -9.83
N ALA A 62 14.64 19.66 -10.65
CA ALA A 62 14.51 19.87 -12.09
C ALA A 62 13.78 18.70 -12.79
N SER A 63 13.14 18.96 -13.93
CA SER A 63 12.52 17.88 -14.71
C SER A 63 13.57 16.82 -15.06
N ILE A 64 13.19 15.56 -14.92
CA ILE A 64 14.04 14.42 -15.31
C ILE A 64 13.52 13.88 -16.63
N HIS A 65 14.43 13.73 -17.58
CA HIS A 65 14.20 13.10 -18.86
C HIS A 65 15.24 12.00 -19.00
N GLU A 66 14.82 10.76 -18.78
CA GLU A 66 15.68 9.57 -18.78
C GLU A 66 15.03 8.50 -19.65
N GLU A 67 15.88 7.71 -20.31
CA GLU A 67 15.48 6.43 -20.89
C GLU A 67 15.94 5.34 -19.93
N ILE A 68 15.01 4.51 -19.47
CA ILE A 68 15.25 3.44 -18.50
C ILE A 68 14.63 2.13 -19.00
N ASP A 69 15.18 0.99 -18.57
CA ASP A 69 14.66 -0.32 -18.95
C ASP A 69 13.35 -0.67 -18.21
N ALA A 70 13.21 -0.22 -16.97
CA ALA A 70 12.01 -0.49 -16.18
C ALA A 70 11.58 0.69 -15.31
N LEU A 71 10.26 0.88 -15.21
CA LEU A 71 9.64 1.85 -14.33
C LEU A 71 8.69 1.16 -13.36
N VAL A 72 8.91 1.37 -12.06
CA VAL A 72 8.07 0.85 -10.99
C VAL A 72 7.24 1.99 -10.40
N LEU A 73 5.92 1.89 -10.48
CA LEU A 73 5.00 2.87 -9.91
C LEU A 73 4.55 2.43 -8.52
N GLY A 74 4.84 3.26 -7.53
CA GLY A 74 4.59 3.03 -6.11
C GLY A 74 5.86 2.62 -5.33
N GLY A 75 5.95 3.14 -4.11
CA GLY A 75 6.95 2.85 -3.08
C GLY A 75 6.39 2.03 -1.92
N GLY A 76 5.19 1.46 -2.07
CA GLY A 76 4.63 0.46 -1.16
C GLY A 76 5.30 -0.92 -1.29
N TRP A 77 4.77 -1.94 -0.60
CA TRP A 77 5.34 -3.29 -0.60
C TRP A 77 5.66 -3.83 -1.99
N SER A 78 4.70 -3.79 -2.91
CA SER A 78 4.90 -4.32 -4.26
C SER A 78 6.02 -3.60 -5.01
N GLY A 79 6.10 -2.27 -4.89
CA GLY A 79 7.12 -1.48 -5.57
C GLY A 79 8.51 -1.67 -4.96
N LEU A 80 8.58 -1.72 -3.63
CA LEU A 80 9.79 -2.02 -2.89
C LEU A 80 10.34 -3.40 -3.28
N LEU A 81 9.49 -4.44 -3.24
CA LEU A 81 9.86 -5.80 -3.62
C LEU A 81 10.20 -5.92 -5.10
N ALA A 82 9.52 -5.20 -5.99
CA ALA A 82 9.88 -5.15 -7.40
C ALA A 82 11.31 -4.58 -7.58
N GLY A 83 11.64 -3.48 -6.88
CA GLY A 83 12.99 -2.92 -6.90
C GLY A 83 14.06 -3.88 -6.37
N VAL A 84 13.78 -4.57 -5.24
CA VAL A 84 14.66 -5.62 -4.71
C VAL A 84 14.90 -6.71 -5.75
N ASN A 85 13.84 -7.23 -6.38
CA ASN A 85 13.95 -8.33 -7.34
C ASN A 85 14.63 -7.91 -8.64
N LEU A 86 14.42 -6.68 -9.12
CA LEU A 86 15.17 -6.12 -10.25
C LEU A 86 16.68 -6.09 -9.95
N LYS A 87 17.09 -5.61 -8.77
CA LYS A 87 18.51 -5.64 -8.37
C LYS A 87 19.05 -7.06 -8.23
N LYS A 88 18.31 -7.98 -7.61
CA LYS A 88 18.70 -9.40 -7.53
C LYS A 88 18.86 -10.04 -8.92
N ALA A 89 18.07 -9.62 -9.91
CA ALA A 89 18.15 -10.07 -11.29
C ALA A 89 19.25 -9.36 -12.11
N GLY A 90 19.99 -8.42 -11.52
CA GLY A 90 21.03 -7.65 -12.21
C GLY A 90 20.51 -6.51 -13.09
N VAL A 91 19.21 -6.20 -13.03
CA VAL A 91 18.65 -5.04 -13.72
C VAL A 91 19.00 -3.79 -12.91
N THR A 92 19.85 -2.94 -13.47
CA THR A 92 20.36 -1.75 -12.78
C THR A 92 19.75 -0.45 -13.28
N ASP A 93 19.15 -0.46 -14.48
CA ASP A 93 18.56 0.71 -15.11
C ASP A 93 17.04 0.75 -14.91
N PHE A 94 16.63 1.18 -13.71
CA PHE A 94 15.22 1.33 -13.36
C PHE A 94 15.00 2.47 -12.37
N ARG A 95 13.74 2.92 -12.28
CA ARG A 95 13.29 3.88 -11.26
C ARG A 95 12.07 3.36 -10.50
N ASN A 96 12.02 3.66 -9.21
CA ASN A 96 10.81 3.60 -8.38
C ASN A 96 10.23 5.01 -8.26
N ILE A 97 8.98 5.22 -8.66
CA ILE A 97 8.32 6.53 -8.59
C ILE A 97 7.16 6.47 -7.61
N ASP A 98 7.08 7.41 -6.69
CA ASP A 98 5.90 7.60 -5.84
C ASP A 98 5.63 9.10 -5.64
N HIS A 99 4.36 9.45 -5.45
CA HIS A 99 3.95 10.77 -4.98
C HIS A 99 4.33 11.00 -3.50
N ALA A 100 4.51 9.94 -2.72
CA ALA A 100 5.03 10.00 -1.35
C ALA A 100 6.46 10.55 -1.30
N GLY A 101 6.83 11.16 -0.18
CA GLY A 101 8.18 11.62 0.11
C GLY A 101 9.19 10.52 0.50
N ASP A 102 8.76 9.26 0.58
CA ASP A 102 9.60 8.11 0.96
C ASP A 102 8.95 6.79 0.52
N PHE A 103 9.67 5.66 0.64
CA PHE A 103 9.07 4.34 0.61
C PHE A 103 8.07 4.16 1.75
N GLY A 104 7.18 3.18 1.65
CA GLY A 104 6.21 2.85 2.70
C GLY A 104 4.80 2.67 2.17
N GLY A 105 4.44 3.37 1.09
CA GLY A 105 3.10 3.33 0.50
C GLY A 105 2.03 3.59 1.55
N VAL A 106 1.11 2.63 1.78
CA VAL A 106 0.07 2.75 2.82
C VAL A 106 0.67 3.09 4.19
N TRP A 107 1.83 2.53 4.54
CA TRP A 107 2.48 2.76 5.83
C TRP A 107 3.25 4.09 5.90
N TYR A 108 3.56 4.68 4.75
CA TYR A 108 4.05 6.06 4.69
C TYR A 108 2.92 7.03 5.01
N TRP A 109 1.78 6.87 4.34
CA TRP A 109 0.64 7.80 4.41
C TRP A 109 -0.13 7.71 5.73
N ASN A 110 -0.40 6.49 6.21
CA ASN A 110 -1.27 6.26 7.37
C ASN A 110 -0.47 6.26 8.66
N ARG A 111 -0.53 7.37 9.39
CA ARG A 111 0.14 7.56 10.70
C ARG A 111 -0.84 7.93 11.82
N TYR A 112 -2.08 7.46 11.74
CA TYR A 112 -3.07 7.72 12.79
C TYR A 112 -2.75 6.88 14.05
N PRO A 113 -3.08 7.37 15.26
CA PRO A 113 -2.84 6.63 16.50
C PRO A 113 -3.50 5.25 16.49
N GLY A 114 -2.72 4.20 16.80
CA GLY A 114 -3.21 2.82 16.86
C GLY A 114 -3.28 2.10 15.51
N VAL A 115 -2.70 2.66 14.43
CA VAL A 115 -2.58 1.96 13.14
C VAL A 115 -1.72 0.70 13.28
N GLN A 116 -2.23 -0.43 12.79
CA GLN A 116 -1.59 -1.75 12.84
C GLN A 116 -1.95 -2.57 11.59
N CYS A 117 -1.20 -3.61 11.26
CA CYS A 117 -1.69 -4.62 10.32
C CYS A 117 -2.77 -5.50 10.98
N ASP A 118 -3.74 -5.96 10.19
CA ASP A 118 -4.80 -6.87 10.64
C ASP A 118 -4.46 -8.35 10.37
N ASN A 119 -3.40 -8.61 9.62
CA ASN A 119 -2.82 -9.92 9.38
C ASN A 119 -1.77 -10.28 10.44
N ASP A 120 -1.53 -11.59 10.60
CA ASP A 120 -0.36 -12.06 11.33
C ASP A 120 0.91 -11.52 10.66
N ALA A 121 1.74 -10.83 11.42
CA ALA A 121 2.91 -10.11 10.93
C ALA A 121 3.87 -11.02 10.17
N TYR A 122 4.02 -12.28 10.60
CA TYR A 122 4.88 -13.26 9.93
C TYR A 122 4.41 -13.62 8.51
N CYS A 123 3.12 -13.44 8.22
CA CYS A 123 2.55 -13.66 6.90
C CYS A 123 2.50 -12.38 6.06
N TYR A 124 2.44 -11.22 6.71
CA TYR A 124 2.26 -9.93 6.06
C TYR A 124 3.58 -9.26 5.67
N LEU A 125 4.57 -9.30 6.57
CA LEU A 125 5.85 -8.66 6.39
C LEU A 125 6.76 -9.54 5.53
N PRO A 126 7.21 -9.07 4.36
CA PRO A 126 8.07 -9.86 3.50
C PRO A 126 9.51 -9.86 4.01
N MET A 127 10.32 -10.79 3.51
CA MET A 127 11.78 -10.81 3.68
C MET A 127 12.30 -10.94 5.13
N LEU A 128 11.51 -11.50 6.05
CA LEU A 128 11.87 -11.59 7.47
C LEU A 128 13.21 -12.31 7.69
N GLU A 129 13.44 -13.40 6.95
CA GLU A 129 14.69 -14.17 7.03
C GLU A 129 15.86 -13.41 6.42
N GLU A 130 15.70 -12.85 5.21
CA GLU A 130 16.76 -12.08 4.54
C GLU A 130 17.13 -10.81 5.31
N MET A 131 16.21 -10.29 6.11
CA MET A 131 16.42 -9.11 6.94
C MET A 131 16.95 -9.43 8.34
N ASP A 132 16.93 -10.70 8.76
CA ASP A 132 17.09 -11.13 10.16
C ASP A 132 16.18 -10.32 11.10
N TYR A 133 14.91 -10.21 10.73
CA TYR A 133 13.93 -9.37 11.41
C TYR A 133 12.83 -10.20 12.07
N MET A 134 12.60 -9.94 13.36
CA MET A 134 11.52 -10.52 14.13
C MET A 134 10.50 -9.44 14.50
N PRO A 135 9.26 -9.50 13.96
CA PRO A 135 8.19 -8.58 14.35
C PRO A 135 7.94 -8.56 15.86
N SER A 136 7.82 -7.36 16.43
CA SER A 136 7.64 -7.13 17.87
C SER A 136 6.30 -7.65 18.40
N LYS A 137 5.29 -7.73 17.53
CA LYS A 137 3.91 -8.12 17.84
C LYS A 137 3.38 -9.03 16.74
N LYS A 138 2.36 -9.84 17.09
CA LYS A 138 1.59 -10.62 16.12
C LYS A 138 0.88 -9.73 15.09
N TYR A 139 0.41 -8.57 15.53
CA TYR A 139 -0.17 -7.52 14.70
C TYR A 139 0.72 -6.29 14.88
N THR A 140 1.64 -6.07 13.93
CA THR A 140 2.69 -5.06 14.04
C THR A 140 2.12 -3.66 13.87
N ASP A 141 2.66 -2.71 14.64
CA ASP A 141 2.28 -1.30 14.56
C ASP A 141 2.74 -0.69 13.23
N GLY A 142 1.96 0.23 12.67
CA GLY A 142 2.26 0.80 11.36
C GLY A 142 3.59 1.54 11.29
N TYR A 143 4.05 2.15 12.39
CA TYR A 143 5.36 2.79 12.48
C TYR A 143 6.51 1.78 12.39
N ASP A 144 6.41 0.65 13.10
CA ASP A 144 7.39 -0.46 13.02
C ASP A 144 7.41 -1.04 11.59
N ILE A 145 6.25 -1.14 10.93
CA ILE A 145 6.15 -1.60 9.54
C ILE A 145 6.85 -0.61 8.59
N TYR A 146 6.59 0.69 8.74
CA TYR A 146 7.21 1.73 7.94
C TYR A 146 8.74 1.73 8.11
N ASP A 147 9.23 1.65 9.34
CA ASP A 147 10.67 1.54 9.64
C ASP A 147 11.29 0.31 9.00
N TYR A 148 10.59 -0.83 9.07
CA TYR A 148 11.03 -2.05 8.42
C TYR A 148 11.13 -1.90 6.89
N MET A 149 10.15 -1.26 6.24
CA MET A 149 10.21 -0.96 4.81
C MET A 149 11.43 -0.12 4.43
N ARG A 150 11.73 0.93 5.21
CA ARG A 150 12.91 1.77 4.99
C ARG A 150 14.21 0.99 5.14
N SER A 151 14.29 0.11 6.13
CA SER A 151 15.47 -0.76 6.33
C SER A 151 15.73 -1.70 5.15
N ILE A 152 14.67 -2.19 4.48
CA ILE A 152 14.80 -2.98 3.25
C ILE A 152 15.28 -2.06 2.11
N ALA A 153 14.66 -0.88 1.96
CA ALA A 153 15.07 0.07 0.93
C ALA A 153 16.54 0.45 1.05
N ASP A 154 17.03 0.70 2.26
CA ASP A 154 18.44 0.97 2.56
C ASP A 154 19.34 -0.23 2.25
N ARG A 155 19.00 -1.42 2.76
CA ARG A 155 19.83 -2.64 2.59
C ARG A 155 20.04 -2.97 1.11
N PHE A 156 19.02 -2.76 0.28
CA PHE A 156 19.10 -3.01 -1.15
C PHE A 156 19.48 -1.78 -1.95
N GLY A 157 19.78 -0.63 -1.31
CA GLY A 157 20.17 0.60 -1.97
C GLY A 157 19.14 1.05 -3.00
N LEU A 158 17.86 1.09 -2.63
CA LEU A 158 16.75 1.48 -3.52
C LEU A 158 16.50 2.98 -3.53
N TYR A 159 17.01 3.72 -2.53
CA TYR A 159 16.91 5.17 -2.48
C TYR A 159 17.56 5.85 -3.70
N GLU A 160 18.66 5.30 -4.23
CA GLU A 160 19.31 5.80 -5.45
C GLU A 160 18.43 5.64 -6.72
N LYS A 161 17.45 4.74 -6.66
CA LYS A 161 16.50 4.43 -7.74
C LYS A 161 15.17 5.15 -7.56
N ALA A 162 14.94 5.80 -6.43
CA ALA A 162 13.67 6.42 -6.11
C ALA A 162 13.55 7.85 -6.68
N LEU A 163 12.36 8.18 -7.18
CA LEU A 163 11.90 9.55 -7.44
C LEU A 163 10.62 9.77 -6.65
N PHE A 164 10.78 10.35 -5.47
CA PHE A 164 9.70 10.73 -4.57
C PHE A 164 9.06 12.05 -4.98
N HIS A 165 7.95 12.38 -4.33
CA HIS A 165 7.14 13.57 -4.62
C HIS A 165 6.81 13.72 -6.12
N THR A 166 6.61 12.59 -6.79
CA THR A 166 6.40 12.53 -8.24
C THR A 166 5.11 11.75 -8.51
N MET A 167 4.01 12.47 -8.73
CA MET A 167 2.73 11.86 -9.09
C MET A 167 2.65 11.61 -10.59
N VAL A 168 2.41 10.35 -10.98
CA VAL A 168 2.17 9.99 -12.39
C VAL A 168 0.73 10.34 -12.77
N THR A 169 0.58 11.25 -13.72
CA THR A 169 -0.72 11.72 -14.20
C THR A 169 -1.16 11.05 -15.51
N GLY A 170 -0.26 10.35 -16.19
CA GLY A 170 -0.56 9.62 -17.42
C GLY A 170 0.64 8.80 -17.90
N MET A 171 0.34 7.80 -18.72
CA MET A 171 1.34 6.99 -19.40
C MET A 171 0.74 6.48 -20.72
N LYS A 172 1.50 6.50 -21.80
CA LYS A 172 1.08 6.13 -23.15
C LYS A 172 2.12 5.23 -23.79
N TRP A 173 1.66 4.10 -24.32
CA TRP A 173 2.52 3.24 -25.13
C TRP A 173 2.80 3.89 -26.49
N ASP A 174 4.08 4.04 -26.81
CA ASP A 174 4.53 4.47 -28.13
C ASP A 174 4.97 3.25 -28.95
N GLN A 175 4.13 2.87 -29.90
CA GLN A 175 4.36 1.70 -30.75
C GLN A 175 5.60 1.87 -31.65
N SER A 176 5.99 3.09 -32.00
CA SER A 176 7.10 3.35 -32.92
C SER A 176 8.45 2.99 -32.31
N ILE A 177 8.63 3.32 -31.03
CA ILE A 177 9.85 3.02 -30.26
C ILE A 177 9.68 1.79 -29.35
N LYS A 178 8.47 1.21 -29.29
CA LYS A 178 8.10 0.09 -28.42
C LYS A 178 8.44 0.36 -26.94
N ARG A 179 8.13 1.56 -26.46
CA ARG A 179 8.38 2.01 -25.09
C ARG A 179 7.18 2.77 -24.55
N TRP A 180 7.04 2.79 -23.22
CA TRP A 180 6.10 3.67 -22.53
C TRP A 180 6.67 5.10 -22.47
N ARG A 181 5.78 6.09 -22.52
CA ARG A 181 6.04 7.51 -22.31
C ARG A 181 5.06 8.11 -21.32
#